data_AF-A0A1W9X1J2-F1
#
_entry.id   AF-A0A1W9X1J2-F1
#
_cell.length_a   1.000
_cell.length_b   1.000
_cell.length_c   1.000
_cell.angle_alpha   90.00
_cell.angle_beta   90.00
_cell.angle_gamma   90.00
#
_symmetry.space_group_name_H-M   'P 1'
#
loop_
_entity.id
_entity.type
_entity.pdbx_description
1 polymer ?
#
loop_
_entity_poly.entity_id
_entity_poly.type
_entity_poly.pdbx_seq_one_letter_code
_entity_poly.pdbx_strand_id
1 'polypeptide(L)'
;MKAVIGSKKQEAKISDLVSLADRMFPDIGIMPLKGSFRQGIRRALKKAQFESWEQVSAQPPEIRRGFFQDVLDESVFHLKKIGLRDDETESLIRKLRRENERYLHDQ
;
A
#
# COMPACT_ATOMS: atom_id res chain seq x y z
N MET A 1 -24.68 -3.69 2.17
CA MET A 1 -23.72 -3.79 3.30
C MET A 1 -22.29 -4.26 2.91
N LYS A 2 -22.04 -4.79 1.69
CA LYS A 2 -20.68 -5.24 1.27
C LYS A 2 -19.61 -4.14 1.16
N ALA A 3 -19.98 -2.96 0.60
CA ALA A 3 -19.05 -1.84 0.43
C ALA A 3 -18.36 -1.37 1.73
N VAL A 4 -19.06 -1.46 2.87
CA VAL A 4 -18.53 -1.07 4.19
C VAL A 4 -17.45 -2.04 4.66
N ILE A 5 -17.59 -3.33 4.36
CA ILE A 5 -16.61 -4.38 4.74
C ILE A 5 -15.36 -4.25 3.86
N GLY A 6 -15.53 -4.02 2.56
CA GLY A 6 -14.42 -3.77 1.62
C GLY A 6 -13.59 -2.54 2.01
N SER A 7 -14.25 -1.44 2.39
CA SER A 7 -13.58 -0.22 2.86
C SER A 7 -12.81 -0.43 4.17
N LYS A 8 -13.35 -1.19 5.12
CA LYS A 8 -12.65 -1.52 6.37
C LYS A 8 -11.39 -2.35 6.14
N LYS A 9 -11.44 -3.34 5.24
CA LYS A 9 -10.26 -4.15 4.89
C LYS A 9 -9.19 -3.33 4.16
N GLN A 10 -9.59 -2.38 3.31
CA GLN A 10 -8.68 -1.41 2.69
C GLN A 10 -7.97 -0.55 3.73
N GLU A 11 -8.74 0.02 4.67
CA GLU A 11 -8.16 0.86 5.71
C GLU A 11 -7.23 0.09 6.64
N ALA A 12 -7.55 -1.18 6.97
CA ALA A 12 -6.67 -2.02 7.77
C ALA A 12 -5.32 -2.23 7.08
N LYS A 13 -5.32 -2.66 5.81
CA LYS A 13 -4.07 -2.88 5.07
C LYS A 13 -3.29 -1.59 4.87
N ILE A 14 -3.94 -0.47 4.58
CA ILE A 14 -3.28 0.85 4.55
C ILE A 14 -2.68 1.19 5.92
N SER A 15 -3.43 0.95 7.00
CA SER A 15 -2.98 1.21 8.37
C SER A 15 -1.74 0.40 8.71
N ASP A 16 -1.63 -0.84 8.24
CA ASP A 16 -0.45 -1.67 8.46
C ASP A 16 0.79 -1.13 7.73
N LEU A 17 0.63 -0.73 6.46
CA LEU A 17 1.72 -0.10 5.68
C LEU A 17 2.17 1.21 6.33
N VAL A 18 1.20 2.02 6.74
CA VAL A 18 1.42 3.30 7.40
C VAL A 18 2.12 3.08 8.73
N SER A 19 1.68 2.13 9.54
CA SER A 19 2.30 1.84 10.85
C SER A 19 3.74 1.38 10.70
N LEU A 20 4.06 0.61 9.66
CA LEU A 20 5.44 0.22 9.38
C LEU A 20 6.29 1.41 8.92
N ALA A 21 5.75 2.24 8.02
CA ALA A 21 6.44 3.43 7.53
C ALA A 21 6.68 4.46 8.65
N ASP A 22 5.70 4.67 9.53
CA ASP A 22 5.76 5.58 10.66
C ASP A 22 6.82 5.13 11.69
N ARG A 23 6.96 3.83 11.93
CA ARG A 23 8.06 3.30 12.77
C ARG A 23 9.44 3.53 12.17
N MET A 24 9.55 3.59 10.85
CA MET A 24 10.83 3.83 10.16
C MET A 24 11.14 5.32 10.03
N PHE A 25 10.12 6.15 9.86
CA PHE A 25 10.23 7.58 9.57
C PHE A 25 9.20 8.37 10.39
N PRO A 26 9.32 8.38 11.73
CA PRO A 26 8.32 9.00 12.61
C PRO A 26 8.17 10.51 12.37
N ASP A 27 9.24 11.17 11.93
CA ASP A 27 9.28 12.62 11.70
C ASP A 27 8.38 13.08 10.55
N ILE A 28 8.00 12.18 9.64
CA ILE A 28 7.10 12.46 8.51
C ILE A 28 5.64 12.56 8.98
N GLY A 29 5.29 11.78 10.01
CA GLY A 29 3.95 11.68 10.55
C GLY A 29 3.01 10.75 9.78
N ILE A 30 2.09 10.16 10.53
CA ILE A 30 1.15 9.14 10.06
C ILE A 30 0.21 9.61 8.94
N MET A 31 -0.21 10.89 8.97
CA MET A 31 -1.20 11.43 8.03
C MET A 31 -0.64 11.64 6.63
N PRO A 32 0.54 12.27 6.44
CA PRO A 32 1.23 12.31 5.15
C PRO A 32 1.47 10.92 4.56
N LEU A 33 1.95 9.97 5.36
CA LEU A 33 2.17 8.58 4.94
C LEU A 33 0.86 7.94 4.42
N LYS A 34 -0.23 8.05 5.20
CA LYS A 34 -1.56 7.54 4.81
C LYS A 34 -2.05 8.18 3.51
N GLY A 35 -1.81 9.48 3.33
CA GLY A 35 -2.13 10.21 2.10
C GLY A 35 -1.38 9.67 0.89
N SER A 36 -0.08 9.40 1.03
CA SER A 36 0.77 8.86 -0.04
C SER A 36 0.34 7.47 -0.47
N PHE A 37 0.10 6.56 0.48
CA PHE A 37 -0.39 5.22 0.14
C PHE A 37 -1.79 5.24 -0.50
N ARG A 38 -2.71 6.07 0.00
CA ARG A 38 -4.04 6.22 -0.64
C ARG A 38 -3.94 6.69 -2.09
N GLN A 39 -2.99 7.56 -2.41
CA GLN A 39 -2.75 7.99 -3.79
C GLN A 39 -2.17 6.85 -4.64
N GLY A 40 -1.17 6.12 -4.13
CA GLY A 40 -0.63 4.94 -4.81
C GLY A 40 -1.71 3.90 -5.12
N ILE A 41 -2.61 3.64 -4.17
CA ILE A 41 -3.74 2.72 -4.35
C ILE A 41 -4.69 3.17 -5.46
N ARG A 42 -5.06 4.45 -5.49
CA ARG A 42 -5.92 4.99 -6.55
C ARG A 42 -5.29 4.83 -7.93
N ARG A 43 -3.98 5.05 -8.03
CA ARG A 43 -3.22 4.88 -9.28
C ARG A 43 -3.14 3.41 -9.69
N ALA A 44 -2.83 2.51 -8.74
CA ALA A 44 -2.79 1.07 -8.98
C ALA A 44 -4.15 0.51 -9.42
N LEU A 45 -5.26 0.92 -8.79
CA LEU A 45 -6.62 0.56 -9.20
C LEU A 45 -6.88 0.97 -10.65
N LYS A 46 -6.55 2.22 -11.00
CA LYS A 46 -6.70 2.73 -12.37
C LYS A 46 -5.85 1.94 -13.37
N LYS A 47 -4.60 1.64 -13.04
CA LYS A 47 -3.65 0.92 -13.90
C LYS A 47 -4.11 -0.52 -14.15
N ALA A 48 -4.57 -1.20 -13.10
CA ALA A 48 -5.04 -2.59 -13.17
C ALA A 48 -6.51 -2.73 -13.59
N GLN A 49 -7.18 -1.62 -13.94
CA GLN A 49 -8.59 -1.59 -14.34
C GLN A 49 -9.55 -2.19 -13.31
N PHE A 50 -9.19 -2.10 -12.02
CA PHE A 50 -10.08 -2.45 -10.93
C PHE A 50 -10.80 -1.21 -10.42
N GLU A 51 -12.10 -1.35 -10.18
CA GLU A 51 -12.94 -0.29 -9.62
C GLU A 51 -12.78 -0.19 -8.11
N SER A 52 -12.37 -1.29 -7.46
CA SER A 52 -12.23 -1.35 -6.01
C SER A 52 -11.24 -2.41 -5.55
N TRP A 53 -10.78 -2.27 -4.31
CA TRP A 53 -9.98 -3.30 -3.65
C TRP A 53 -10.75 -4.60 -3.42
N GLU A 54 -12.09 -4.54 -3.31
CA GLU A 54 -12.90 -5.74 -3.14
C GLU A 54 -12.74 -6.65 -4.37
N GLN A 55 -12.73 -6.06 -5.57
CA GLN A 55 -12.42 -6.78 -6.81
C GLN A 55 -11.02 -7.40 -6.77
N VAL A 56 -10.01 -6.66 -6.32
CA VAL A 56 -8.64 -7.19 -6.14
C VAL A 56 -8.62 -8.35 -5.14
N SER A 57 -9.34 -8.24 -4.03
CA SER A 57 -9.33 -9.27 -2.97
C SER A 57 -9.97 -10.59 -3.39
N ALA A 58 -10.83 -10.56 -4.41
CA ALA A 58 -11.43 -11.74 -5.03
C ALA A 58 -10.53 -12.40 -6.10
N GLN A 59 -9.40 -11.77 -6.44
CA GLN A 59 -8.47 -12.32 -7.44
C GLN A 59 -7.54 -13.39 -6.84
N PRO A 60 -6.95 -14.24 -7.71
CA PRO A 60 -5.90 -15.17 -7.32
C PRO A 60 -4.72 -14.49 -6.59
N PRO A 61 -4.00 -15.21 -5.71
CA PRO A 61 -2.86 -14.69 -4.97
C PRO A 61 -1.83 -13.94 -5.84
N GLU A 62 -1.58 -14.42 -7.07
CA GLU A 62 -0.63 -13.86 -8.02
C GLU A 62 -1.03 -12.44 -8.45
N ILE A 63 -2.31 -12.24 -8.73
CA ILE A 63 -2.87 -10.94 -9.10
C ILE A 63 -2.86 -10.00 -7.90
N ARG A 64 -3.20 -10.50 -6.70
CA ARG A 64 -3.13 -9.71 -5.46
C ARG A 64 -1.70 -9.25 -5.16
N ARG A 65 -0.70 -10.11 -5.42
CA ARG A 65 0.73 -9.78 -5.29
C ARG A 65 1.14 -8.69 -6.28
N GLY A 66 0.82 -8.87 -7.56
CA GLY A 66 1.12 -7.89 -8.61
C GLY A 66 0.47 -6.53 -8.34
N PHE A 67 -0.80 -6.54 -7.92
CA PHE A 67 -1.49 -5.31 -7.56
C PHE A 67 -0.83 -4.59 -6.37
N PHE A 68 -0.46 -5.32 -5.32
CA PHE A 68 0.24 -4.70 -4.20
C PHE A 68 1.60 -4.13 -4.60
N GLN A 69 2.30 -4.80 -5.52
CA GLN A 69 3.53 -4.29 -6.10
C GLN A 69 3.30 -2.94 -6.81
N ASP A 70 2.27 -2.85 -7.63
CA ASP A 70 1.87 -1.59 -8.27
C ASP A 70 1.52 -0.51 -7.24
N VAL A 71 0.84 -0.84 -6.14
CA VAL A 71 0.55 0.13 -5.06
C VAL A 71 1.84 0.73 -4.51
N LEU A 72 2.85 -0.10 -4.24
CA LEU A 72 4.12 0.36 -3.70
C LEU A 72 4.87 1.24 -4.69
N ASP A 73 4.92 0.84 -5.96
CA ASP A 73 5.63 1.57 -7.00
C ASP A 73 4.96 2.93 -7.29
N GLU A 74 3.64 2.97 -7.36
CA GLU A 74 2.88 4.22 -7.49
C GLU A 74 2.98 5.11 -6.25
N SER A 75 3.24 4.53 -5.07
CA SER A 75 3.42 5.30 -3.83
C SER A 75 4.77 6.00 -3.75
N VAL A 76 5.82 5.51 -4.46
CA VAL A 76 7.18 6.06 -4.42
C VAL A 76 7.20 7.56 -4.68
N PHE A 77 6.54 8.00 -5.76
CA PHE A 77 6.49 9.42 -6.12
C PHE A 77 5.89 10.29 -4.99
N HIS A 78 4.85 9.78 -4.32
CA HIS A 78 4.17 10.49 -3.26
C HIS A 78 4.97 10.47 -1.95
N LEU A 79 5.65 9.37 -1.64
CA LEU A 79 6.56 9.26 -0.49
C LEU A 79 7.74 10.23 -0.59
N LYS A 80 8.34 10.37 -1.77
CA LYS A 80 9.38 11.37 -2.01
C LYS A 80 8.89 12.80 -1.82
N LYS A 81 7.65 13.08 -2.27
CA LYS A 81 7.02 14.41 -2.12
C LYS A 81 6.75 14.81 -0.68
N ILE A 82 6.60 13.86 0.23
CA ILE A 82 6.36 14.14 1.66
C ILE A 82 7.66 14.17 2.48
N GLY A 83 8.83 14.03 1.84
CA GLY A 83 10.13 14.26 2.47
C GLY A 83 11.03 13.03 2.61
N LEU A 84 10.63 11.85 2.13
CA LEU A 84 11.54 10.70 2.10
C LEU A 84 12.58 10.89 0.99
N ARG A 85 13.85 10.67 1.32
CA ARG A 85 14.92 10.60 0.32
C ARG A 85 14.79 9.34 -0.53
N ASP A 86 15.58 9.27 -1.60
CA ASP A 86 15.58 8.14 -2.53
C ASP A 86 16.00 6.83 -1.86
N ASP A 87 17.06 6.85 -1.05
CA ASP A 87 17.56 5.72 -0.27
C ASP A 87 16.53 5.24 0.78
N GLU A 88 15.90 6.20 1.46
CA GLU A 88 14.86 5.95 2.46
C GLU A 88 13.60 5.34 1.84
N THR A 89 13.16 5.89 0.71
CA THR A 89 12.02 5.37 -0.03
C THR A 89 12.31 3.96 -0.53
N GLU A 90 13.49 3.71 -1.09
CA GLU A 90 13.87 2.37 -1.55
C GLU A 90 13.93 1.37 -0.38
N SER A 91 14.49 1.78 0.77
CA SER A 91 14.52 0.98 1.99
C SER A 91 13.11 0.62 2.47
N LEU A 92 12.20 1.62 2.51
CA LEU A 92 10.81 1.43 2.88
C LEU A 92 10.10 0.44 1.95
N ILE A 93 10.19 0.67 0.63
CA ILE A 93 9.55 -0.19 -0.37
C ILE A 93 10.07 -1.63 -0.27
N ARG A 94 11.39 -1.82 -0.12
CA ARG A 94 11.97 -3.17 0.08
C ARG A 94 11.39 -3.85 1.31
N LYS A 95 11.23 -3.13 2.43
CA LYS A 95 10.67 -3.70 3.66
C LYS A 95 9.19 -4.03 3.51
N LEU A 96 8.40 -3.13 2.91
CA LEU A 96 6.97 -3.36 2.66
C LEU A 96 6.72 -4.55 1.71
N ARG A 97 7.57 -4.73 0.70
CA ARG A 97 7.51 -5.92 -0.19
C ARG A 97 7.72 -7.21 0.61
N ARG A 98 8.74 -7.25 1.47
CA ARG A 98 9.03 -8.42 2.32
C ARG A 98 7.91 -8.74 3.31
N GLU A 99 7.33 -7.72 3.94
CA GLU A 99 6.21 -7.95 4.85
C GLU A 99 4.95 -8.44 4.10
N ASN A 100 4.69 -7.94 2.88
CA ASN A 100 3.56 -8.43 2.09
C ASN A 100 3.74 -9.88 1.62
N GLU A 101 4.96 -10.33 1.31
CA GLU A 101 5.22 -11.75 1.05
C GLU A 101 4.80 -12.62 2.24
N ARG A 102 5.10 -12.21 3.48
CA ARG A 102 4.64 -12.93 4.69
C ARG A 102 3.13 -13.04 4.76
N TYR A 103 2.41 -11.95 4.50
CA TYR A 103 0.94 -11.96 4.47
C TYR A 103 0.33 -12.86 3.40
N LEU A 104 1.05 -13.17 2.32
CA LEU A 104 0.58 -14.05 1.25
C LEU A 104 0.81 -15.53 1.54
N HIS A 105 1.73 -15.87 2.45
CA HIS A 105 2.00 -17.25 2.85
C HIS A 105 1.11 -17.75 4.00
N ASP A 106 0.53 -16.83 4.78
CA ASP A 106 -0.36 -17.15 5.92
C ASP A 106 -1.87 -17.17 5.55
N GLN A 107 -2.23 -17.34 4.27
CA GLN A 107 -3.63 -17.44 3.81
C GLN A 107 -3.97 -18.77 3.15
#